data_AF-G2P819-F1
#
_entry.id   AF-G2P819-F1
#
_cell.length_a   1.000
_cell.length_b   1.000
_cell.length_c   1.000
_cell.angle_alpha   90.00
_cell.angle_beta   90.00
_cell.angle_gamma   90.00
#
_symmetry.space_group_name_H-M   'P 1'
#
loop_
_entity.id
_entity.type
_entity.pdbx_description
1 polymer ?
#
loop_
_entity_poly.entity_id
_entity_poly.type
_entity_poly.pdbx_seq_one_letter_code
_entity_poly.pdbx_strand_id
1 'polypeptide(L)'
;MPPPAAPNARDGRALCARASTVWEILKDAGIDPAPERNSSTWATFLRTQADALLACDFMETVTLSGMRMYVLVVIEHGSRRIRVLGATTHPTASWVAQAAKNLVMDLEDLSCRARFMIRDRDGKFPELFDAVLKDAGIDVVLSGIQMPRMNSIIERWIQTCRRELLDRTLIWNQRHLLHTLREFEQFYNRHRPHQGIANARPLHPLPPPIDDPDTLARLAIRRRDRLGGVLHEYRHAA
;
A
#
# COMPACT_ATOMS: atom_id res chain seq x y z
N MET A 1 -1.38 -32.08 69.34
CA MET A 1 -2.65 -31.64 68.75
C MET A 1 -2.35 -31.21 67.33
N PRO A 2 -2.82 -31.93 66.30
CA PRO A 2 -2.51 -31.59 64.91
C PRO A 2 -3.25 -30.31 64.50
N PRO A 3 -2.69 -29.47 63.61
CA PRO A 3 -3.35 -28.29 63.09
C PRO A 3 -4.53 -28.67 62.17
N PRO A 4 -5.58 -27.83 62.08
CA PRO A 4 -6.70 -28.05 61.16
C PRO A 4 -6.27 -27.87 59.70
N ALA A 5 -6.90 -28.67 58.84
CA ALA A 5 -6.65 -28.82 57.41
C ALA A 5 -6.84 -27.53 56.60
N ALA A 6 -6.05 -27.40 55.53
CA ALA A 6 -6.21 -26.39 54.49
C ALA A 6 -7.55 -26.53 53.75
N PRO A 7 -8.24 -25.43 53.39
CA PRO A 7 -9.39 -25.51 52.51
C PRO A 7 -8.95 -25.68 51.05
N ASN A 8 -9.61 -26.64 50.40
CA ASN A 8 -9.45 -27.07 49.02
C ASN A 8 -9.58 -25.93 47.99
N ALA A 9 -8.75 -26.00 46.96
CA ALA A 9 -8.93 -25.28 45.71
C ALA A 9 -10.27 -25.63 45.04
N ARG A 10 -11.09 -24.62 44.73
CA ARG A 10 -12.09 -24.55 43.65
C ARG A 10 -12.75 -23.16 43.63
N ASP A 11 -12.25 -22.26 42.78
CA ASP A 11 -13.04 -21.40 41.86
C ASP A 11 -12.09 -20.46 41.11
N GLY A 12 -11.66 -20.88 39.91
CA GLY A 12 -10.96 -20.03 38.96
C GLY A 12 -11.94 -19.10 38.26
N ARG A 13 -12.38 -18.02 38.93
CA ARG A 13 -13.10 -16.93 38.28
C ARG A 13 -12.09 -15.87 37.85
N ALA A 14 -11.87 -15.74 36.56
CA ALA A 14 -11.19 -14.58 35.99
C ALA A 14 -12.05 -13.33 36.27
N LEU A 15 -11.65 -12.54 37.26
CA LEU A 15 -12.24 -11.24 37.54
C LEU A 15 -11.89 -10.30 36.37
N CYS A 16 -12.87 -10.04 35.50
CA CYS A 16 -12.81 -8.91 34.56
C CYS A 16 -12.95 -7.62 35.37
N ALA A 17 -11.84 -7.09 35.86
CA ALA A 17 -11.80 -5.73 36.38
C ALA A 17 -11.94 -4.76 35.20
N ARG A 18 -12.84 -3.76 35.33
CA ARG A 18 -12.89 -2.65 34.37
C ARG A 18 -11.57 -1.88 34.44
N ALA A 19 -11.14 -1.30 33.32
CA ALA A 19 -9.92 -0.49 33.25
C ALA A 19 -9.89 0.63 34.30
N SER A 20 -11.06 1.16 34.69
CA SER A 20 -11.21 2.12 35.79
C SER A 20 -10.81 1.57 37.15
N THR A 21 -11.12 0.30 37.43
CA THR A 21 -10.76 -0.37 38.69
C THR A 21 -9.25 -0.63 38.76
N VAL A 22 -8.63 -0.98 37.64
CA VAL A 22 -7.16 -1.12 37.54
C VAL A 22 -6.48 0.23 37.77
N TRP A 23 -7.03 1.31 37.23
CA TRP A 23 -6.50 2.65 37.40
C TRP A 23 -6.56 3.16 38.84
N GLU A 24 -7.69 2.97 39.54
CA GLU A 24 -7.81 3.35 40.96
C GLU A 24 -6.82 2.56 41.83
N ILE A 25 -6.63 1.25 41.57
CA ILE A 25 -5.66 0.42 42.30
C ILE A 25 -4.22 0.93 42.10
N LEU A 26 -3.86 1.30 40.86
CA LEU A 26 -2.52 1.81 40.55
C LEU A 26 -2.28 3.19 41.19
N LYS A 27 -3.31 4.03 41.25
CA LYS A 27 -3.26 5.35 41.88
C LYS A 27 -3.15 5.26 43.41
N ASP A 28 -3.94 4.39 44.05
CA ASP A 28 -3.84 4.11 45.48
C ASP A 28 -2.48 3.51 45.87
N ALA A 29 -1.86 2.76 44.95
CA ALA A 29 -0.50 2.23 45.12
C ALA A 29 0.62 3.27 44.87
N GLY A 30 0.28 4.52 44.53
CA GLY A 30 1.25 5.58 44.25
C GLY A 30 2.05 5.36 42.96
N ILE A 31 1.54 4.55 42.04
CA ILE A 31 2.19 4.26 40.76
C ILE A 31 1.66 5.26 39.73
N ASP A 32 2.44 6.30 39.46
CA ASP A 32 2.10 7.27 38.43
C ASP A 32 2.12 6.64 37.02
N PRO A 33 1.23 7.09 36.11
CA PRO A 33 1.28 6.66 34.72
C PRO A 33 2.64 7.03 34.13
N ALA A 34 3.25 6.09 33.40
CA ALA A 34 4.58 6.28 32.81
C ALA A 34 4.63 7.61 32.03
N PRO A 35 5.66 8.46 32.25
CA PRO A 35 5.74 9.77 31.63
C PRO A 35 5.75 9.64 30.10
N GLU A 36 5.04 10.57 29.47
CA GLU A 36 4.67 10.59 28.05
C GLU A 36 5.78 10.11 27.11
N ARG A 37 5.45 9.13 26.25
CA ARG A 37 6.31 8.77 25.12
C ARG A 37 6.31 9.94 24.15
N ASN A 38 7.46 10.63 24.02
CA ASN A 38 7.85 11.41 22.84
C ASN A 38 7.98 10.53 21.58
N SER A 39 7.01 9.65 21.31
CA SER A 39 7.01 8.79 20.13
C SER A 39 6.33 9.54 18.99
N SER A 40 7.11 9.96 18.00
CA SER A 40 6.55 10.28 16.68
C SER A 40 5.70 9.10 16.24
N THR A 41 4.40 9.31 15.96
CA THR A 41 3.55 8.22 15.49
C THR A 41 4.07 7.72 14.14
N TRP A 42 3.86 6.44 13.82
CA TRP A 42 4.17 5.88 12.50
C TRP A 42 3.55 6.71 11.36
N ALA A 43 2.35 7.27 11.58
CA ALA A 43 1.70 8.16 10.63
C ALA A 43 2.49 9.47 10.42
N THR A 44 3.06 10.04 11.48
CA THR A 44 3.91 11.23 11.39
C THR A 44 5.20 10.91 10.62
N PHE A 45 5.86 9.80 10.93
CA PHE A 45 7.05 9.35 10.22
C PHE A 45 6.78 9.17 8.71
N LEU A 46 5.71 8.43 8.36
CA LEU A 46 5.34 8.18 6.97
C LEU A 46 5.05 9.47 6.20
N ARG A 47 4.47 10.49 6.84
CA ARG A 47 4.21 11.79 6.20
C ARG A 47 5.49 12.56 5.95
N THR A 48 6.37 12.65 6.95
CA THR A 48 7.62 13.42 6.85
C THR A 48 8.60 12.81 5.84
N GLN A 49 8.56 11.49 5.67
CA GLN A 49 9.46 10.77 4.75
C GLN A 49 8.77 10.30 3.46
N ALA A 50 7.53 10.73 3.20
CA ALA A 50 6.70 10.17 2.13
C ALA A 50 7.37 10.21 0.74
N ASP A 51 8.12 11.27 0.46
CA ASP A 51 8.79 11.48 -0.83
C ASP A 51 10.02 10.58 -1.04
N ALA A 52 10.52 9.96 0.02
CA ALA A 52 11.63 9.02 -0.01
C ALA A 52 11.17 7.56 0.22
N LEU A 53 9.87 7.32 0.34
CA LEU A 53 9.31 6.01 0.67
C LEU A 53 8.61 5.37 -0.53
N LEU A 54 9.00 4.13 -0.80
CA LEU A 54 8.30 3.19 -1.67
C LEU A 54 7.61 2.13 -0.82
N ALA A 55 6.52 1.58 -1.33
CA ALA A 55 5.93 0.35 -0.82
C ALA A 55 5.76 -0.64 -1.97
N CYS A 56 6.04 -1.91 -1.72
CA CYS A 56 5.83 -2.97 -2.69
C CYS A 56 5.09 -4.16 -2.08
N ASP A 57 4.41 -4.90 -2.94
CA ASP A 57 3.68 -6.10 -2.57
C ASP A 57 3.38 -6.95 -3.82
N PHE A 58 3.05 -8.21 -3.62
CA PHE A 58 2.49 -9.08 -4.64
C PHE A 58 0.96 -9.07 -4.59
N MET A 59 0.34 -9.04 -5.76
CA MET A 59 -1.07 -9.37 -5.89
C MET A 59 -1.26 -10.54 -6.84
N GLU A 60 -2.30 -11.33 -6.58
CA GLU A 60 -2.59 -12.55 -7.32
C GLU A 60 -3.90 -12.45 -8.11
N THR A 61 -3.92 -12.98 -9.33
CA THR A 61 -5.15 -13.13 -10.11
C THR A 61 -5.14 -14.47 -10.83
N VAL A 62 -6.30 -14.87 -11.37
CA VAL A 62 -6.48 -16.13 -12.07
C VAL A 62 -6.93 -15.84 -13.50
N THR A 63 -6.28 -16.47 -14.47
CA THR A 63 -6.70 -16.37 -15.88
C THR A 63 -7.94 -17.21 -16.15
N LEU A 64 -8.56 -17.03 -17.31
CA LEU A 64 -9.67 -17.86 -17.77
C LEU A 64 -9.33 -19.35 -17.87
N SER A 65 -8.06 -19.69 -18.10
CA SER A 65 -7.57 -21.07 -18.07
C SER A 65 -7.32 -21.62 -16.66
N GLY A 66 -7.64 -20.86 -15.60
CA GLY A 66 -7.40 -21.26 -14.21
C GLY A 66 -5.95 -21.08 -13.74
N MET A 67 -5.08 -20.45 -14.54
CA MET A 67 -3.67 -20.25 -14.16
C MET A 67 -3.54 -19.07 -13.19
N ARG A 68 -2.89 -19.32 -12.05
CA ARG A 68 -2.54 -18.26 -11.09
C ARG A 68 -1.40 -17.40 -11.63
N MET A 69 -1.59 -16.09 -11.56
CA MET A 69 -0.62 -15.07 -11.93
C MET A 69 -0.26 -14.25 -10.69
N TYR A 70 1.03 -14.04 -10.47
CA TYR A 70 1.60 -13.17 -9.46
C TYR A 70 2.05 -11.88 -10.14
N VAL A 71 1.61 -10.74 -9.61
CA VAL A 71 1.94 -9.42 -10.12
C VAL A 71 2.71 -8.67 -9.04
N LEU A 72 3.92 -8.24 -9.35
CA LEU A 72 4.72 -7.41 -8.44
C LEU A 72 4.47 -5.94 -8.75
N VAL A 73 4.12 -5.18 -7.72
CA VAL A 73 3.76 -3.77 -7.84
C VAL A 73 4.49 -2.92 -6.81
N VAL A 74 4.76 -1.67 -7.18
CA VAL A 74 5.40 -0.66 -6.33
C VAL A 74 4.57 0.62 -6.36
N ILE A 75 4.50 1.32 -5.24
CA ILE A 75 3.88 2.64 -5.12
C ILE A 75 4.77 3.60 -4.34
N GLU A 76 4.90 4.82 -4.85
CA GLU A 76 5.51 5.94 -4.15
C GLU A 76 4.54 6.47 -3.08
N HIS A 77 5.00 6.60 -1.83
CA HIS A 77 4.15 7.03 -0.72
C HIS A 77 3.67 8.48 -0.86
N GLY A 78 4.56 9.40 -1.25
CA GLY A 78 4.24 10.82 -1.41
C GLY A 78 3.32 11.07 -2.59
N SER A 79 3.80 10.76 -3.81
CA SER A 79 3.10 11.06 -5.07
C SER A 79 1.93 10.11 -5.37
N ARG A 80 1.84 8.96 -4.69
CA ARG A 80 0.94 7.85 -5.03
C ARG A 80 1.18 7.25 -6.40
N ARG A 81 2.29 7.56 -7.06
CA ARG A 81 2.61 6.99 -8.39
C ARG A 81 2.84 5.50 -8.25
N ILE A 82 2.12 4.70 -9.04
CA ILE A 82 2.25 3.24 -9.06
C ILE A 82 3.08 2.80 -10.25
N ARG A 83 3.72 1.63 -10.10
CA ARG A 83 4.43 0.92 -11.17
C ARG A 83 4.12 -0.57 -11.09
N VAL A 84 3.75 -1.15 -12.22
CA VAL A 84 3.62 -2.60 -12.36
C VAL A 84 4.93 -3.15 -12.90
N LEU A 85 5.70 -3.85 -12.07
CA LEU A 85 7.02 -4.37 -12.46
C LEU A 85 6.92 -5.60 -13.36
N GLY A 86 5.81 -6.34 -13.26
CA GLY A 86 5.52 -7.45 -14.15
C GLY A 86 4.52 -8.43 -13.56
N ALA A 87 4.20 -9.45 -14.36
CA ALA A 87 3.34 -10.57 -13.97
C ALA A 87 3.99 -11.89 -14.41
N THR A 88 3.89 -12.93 -13.59
CA THR A 88 4.43 -14.27 -13.86
C THR A 88 3.59 -15.36 -13.20
N THR A 89 3.61 -16.57 -13.73
CA THR A 89 3.06 -17.76 -13.07
C THR A 89 4.00 -18.31 -11.99
N HIS A 90 5.29 -18.00 -12.09
CA HIS A 90 6.33 -18.50 -11.20
C HIS A 90 7.22 -17.33 -10.76
N PRO A 91 7.00 -16.75 -9.56
CA PRO A 91 7.83 -15.67 -9.03
C PRO A 91 9.15 -16.23 -8.50
N THR A 92 9.99 -16.73 -9.40
CA THR A 92 11.31 -17.27 -9.04
C THR A 92 12.23 -16.16 -8.53
N ALA A 93 13.23 -16.53 -7.74
CA ALA A 93 14.20 -15.56 -7.23
C ALA A 93 14.87 -14.73 -8.35
N SER A 94 15.18 -15.36 -9.49
CA SER A 94 15.75 -14.67 -10.66
C SER A 94 14.78 -13.66 -11.29
N TRP A 95 13.51 -14.00 -11.38
CA TRP A 95 12.48 -13.10 -11.91
C TRP A 95 12.30 -11.88 -10.99
N VAL A 96 12.20 -12.12 -9.68
CA VAL A 96 12.01 -11.05 -8.67
C VAL A 96 13.24 -10.14 -8.61
N ALA A 97 14.45 -10.69 -8.66
CA ALA A 97 15.68 -9.92 -8.73
C ALA A 97 15.78 -9.08 -10.02
N GLN A 98 15.34 -9.62 -11.16
CA GLN A 98 15.29 -8.85 -12.40
C GLN A 98 14.28 -7.71 -12.32
N ALA A 99 13.12 -7.94 -11.69
CA ALA A 99 12.14 -6.88 -11.45
C ALA A 99 12.72 -5.76 -10.57
N ALA A 100 13.52 -6.08 -9.55
CA ALA A 100 14.24 -5.09 -8.75
C ALA A 100 15.22 -4.26 -9.59
N LYS A 101 16.03 -4.92 -10.43
CA LYS A 101 16.99 -4.22 -11.32
C LYS A 101 16.27 -3.27 -12.28
N ASN A 102 15.17 -3.72 -12.88
CA ASN A 102 14.36 -2.89 -13.76
C ASN A 102 13.79 -1.67 -13.01
N LEU A 103 13.31 -1.87 -11.78
CA LEU A 103 12.85 -0.77 -10.94
C LEU A 103 13.97 0.23 -10.65
N VAL A 104 15.17 -0.22 -10.28
CA VAL A 104 16.30 0.67 -9.99
C VAL A 104 16.63 1.53 -11.22
N MET A 105 16.76 0.91 -12.40
CA MET A 105 16.99 1.65 -13.65
C MET A 105 15.90 2.70 -13.90
N ASP A 106 14.62 2.34 -13.74
CA ASP A 106 13.49 3.27 -13.91
C ASP A 106 13.52 4.42 -12.89
N LEU A 107 13.98 4.19 -11.66
CA LEU A 107 14.07 5.21 -10.61
C LEU A 107 15.22 6.19 -10.87
N GLU A 108 16.35 5.68 -11.37
CA GLU A 108 17.52 6.48 -11.77
C GLU A 108 17.17 7.40 -12.95
N ASP A 109 16.55 6.86 -14.01
CA ASP A 109 16.13 7.62 -15.19
C ASP A 109 15.17 8.78 -14.84
N LEU A 110 14.39 8.62 -13.78
CA LEU A 110 13.40 9.60 -13.33
C LEU A 110 13.88 10.45 -12.16
N SER A 111 15.15 10.32 -11.75
CA SER A 111 15.74 11.04 -10.62
C SER A 111 14.89 10.93 -9.34
N CYS A 112 14.29 9.77 -9.10
CA CYS A 112 13.45 9.53 -7.93
C CYS A 112 14.30 9.54 -6.66
N ARG A 113 13.81 10.19 -5.60
CA ARG A 113 14.54 10.35 -4.32
C ARG A 113 14.27 9.21 -3.32
N ALA A 114 13.79 8.06 -3.78
CA ALA A 114 13.50 6.93 -2.92
C ALA A 114 14.75 6.51 -2.12
N ARG A 115 14.61 6.37 -0.81
CA ARG A 115 15.65 5.88 0.12
C ARG A 115 15.22 4.64 0.88
N PHE A 116 13.91 4.40 0.97
CA PHE A 116 13.36 3.31 1.75
C PHE A 116 12.29 2.57 0.95
N MET A 117 12.27 1.24 1.04
CA MET A 117 11.20 0.41 0.50
C MET A 117 10.54 -0.42 1.59
N ILE A 118 9.25 -0.20 1.79
CA ILE A 118 8.42 -1.04 2.66
C ILE A 118 7.95 -2.25 1.87
N ARG A 119 8.14 -3.45 2.42
CA ARG A 119 7.54 -4.69 1.93
C ARG A 119 7.08 -5.57 3.07
N ASP A 120 6.21 -6.52 2.77
CA ASP A 120 5.86 -7.55 3.74
C ASP A 120 6.96 -8.63 3.85
N ARG A 121 6.74 -9.61 4.72
CA ARG A 121 7.69 -10.70 4.98
C ARG A 121 7.43 -11.93 4.10
N ASP A 122 6.70 -11.79 2.99
CA ASP A 122 6.37 -12.93 2.12
C ASP A 122 7.66 -13.60 1.58
N GLY A 123 7.68 -14.93 1.61
CA GLY A 123 8.79 -15.74 1.10
C GLY A 123 8.99 -15.63 -0.42
N LYS A 124 8.08 -14.98 -1.15
CA LYS A 124 8.27 -14.60 -2.56
C LYS A 124 9.42 -13.59 -2.76
N PHE A 125 9.85 -12.88 -1.72
CA PHE A 125 10.98 -11.94 -1.79
C PHE A 125 12.31 -12.63 -1.44
N PRO A 126 13.19 -12.90 -2.42
CA PRO A 126 14.51 -13.47 -2.15
C PRO A 126 15.44 -12.42 -1.53
N GLU A 127 16.49 -12.84 -0.81
CA GLU A 127 17.52 -11.93 -0.28
C GLU A 127 18.18 -11.07 -1.37
N LEU A 128 18.31 -11.63 -2.58
CA LEU A 128 18.86 -10.92 -3.74
C LEU A 128 18.02 -9.69 -4.14
N PHE A 129 16.71 -9.69 -3.87
CA PHE A 129 15.86 -8.51 -4.11
C PHE A 129 16.29 -7.34 -3.23
N ASP A 130 16.46 -7.60 -1.93
CA ASP A 130 16.88 -6.59 -0.96
C ASP A 130 18.32 -6.12 -1.25
N ALA A 131 19.20 -7.04 -1.67
CA ALA A 131 20.58 -6.71 -2.02
C ALA A 131 20.68 -5.75 -3.23
N VAL A 132 19.88 -5.98 -4.29
CA VAL A 132 19.85 -5.10 -5.47
C VAL A 132 19.38 -3.69 -5.08
N LEU A 133 18.37 -3.58 -4.22
CA LEU A 133 17.88 -2.28 -3.76
C LEU A 133 18.91 -1.56 -2.89
N LYS A 134 19.58 -2.30 -2.01
CA LYS A 134 20.62 -1.76 -1.15
C LYS A 134 21.81 -1.22 -1.93
N ASP A 135 22.22 -1.90 -3.00
CA ASP A 135 23.29 -1.43 -3.91
C ASP A 135 22.93 -0.11 -4.58
N ALA A 136 21.64 0.10 -4.87
CA ALA A 136 21.08 1.36 -5.34
C ALA A 136 20.83 2.42 -4.24
N GLY A 137 21.24 2.15 -2.99
CA GLY A 137 21.04 3.06 -1.86
C GLY A 137 19.60 3.10 -1.31
N ILE A 138 18.78 2.08 -1.59
CA ILE A 138 17.41 1.94 -1.09
C ILE A 138 17.38 0.87 0.02
N ASP A 139 17.12 1.32 1.26
CA ASP A 139 17.02 0.43 2.41
C ASP A 139 15.64 -0.24 2.49
N VAL A 140 15.63 -1.57 2.60
CA VAL A 140 14.39 -2.34 2.76
C VAL A 140 13.94 -2.33 4.21
N VAL A 141 12.68 -1.93 4.43
CA VAL A 141 12.00 -1.92 5.73
C VAL A 141 10.91 -2.99 5.71
N LEU A 142 11.10 -4.05 6.48
CA LEU A 142 10.09 -5.09 6.60
C LEU A 142 8.92 -4.62 7.45
N SER A 143 7.70 -4.93 7.01
CA SER A 143 6.52 -4.75 7.86
C SER A 143 6.67 -5.58 9.15
N GLY A 144 6.12 -5.03 10.23
CA GLY A 144 6.00 -5.74 11.49
C GLY A 144 5.12 -6.98 11.31
N ILE A 145 5.41 -8.04 12.07
CA ILE A 145 4.59 -9.25 12.06
C ILE A 145 3.16 -8.85 12.44
N GLN A 146 2.18 -9.20 11.59
CA GLN A 146 0.76 -8.85 11.76
C GLN A 146 0.48 -7.33 11.79
N MET A 147 1.32 -6.52 11.13
CA MET A 147 1.13 -5.07 11.00
C MET A 147 0.87 -4.64 9.54
N PRO A 148 -0.23 -5.10 8.90
CA PRO A 148 -0.55 -4.75 7.51
C PRO A 148 -0.70 -3.23 7.30
N ARG A 149 -1.01 -2.49 8.37
CA ARG A 149 -1.05 -1.02 8.35
C ARG A 149 0.24 -0.36 7.84
N MET A 150 1.40 -1.00 8.02
CA MET A 150 2.68 -0.49 7.50
C MET A 150 2.71 -0.46 5.97
N ASN A 151 2.04 -1.41 5.30
CA ASN A 151 1.94 -1.51 3.85
C ASN A 151 0.55 -1.06 3.32
N SER A 152 -0.23 -0.34 4.14
CA SER A 152 -1.64 -0.03 3.85
C SER A 152 -1.88 0.74 2.55
N ILE A 153 -0.88 1.48 2.06
CA ILE A 153 -0.97 2.27 0.83
C ILE A 153 -0.99 1.35 -0.39
N ILE A 154 -0.05 0.40 -0.48
CA ILE A 154 -0.04 -0.58 -1.58
C ILE A 154 -1.20 -1.56 -1.45
N GLU A 155 -1.55 -2.01 -0.23
CA GLU A 155 -2.70 -2.89 -0.02
C GLU A 155 -4.02 -2.22 -0.49
N ARG A 156 -4.21 -0.94 -0.18
CA ARG A 156 -5.35 -0.16 -0.67
C ARG A 156 -5.35 -0.02 -2.19
N TRP A 157 -4.17 0.17 -2.78
CA TRP A 157 -4.03 0.20 -4.23
C TRP A 157 -4.41 -1.16 -4.84
N ILE A 158 -3.95 -2.27 -4.28
CA ILE A 158 -4.28 -3.62 -4.74
C ILE A 158 -5.79 -3.84 -4.70
N GLN A 159 -6.46 -3.47 -3.61
CA GLN A 159 -7.92 -3.55 -3.52
C GLN A 159 -8.62 -2.71 -4.59
N THR A 160 -8.07 -1.53 -4.90
CA THR A 160 -8.59 -0.67 -5.97
C THR A 160 -8.43 -1.36 -7.33
N CYS A 161 -7.24 -1.86 -7.65
CA CYS A 161 -6.98 -2.57 -8.90
C CYS A 161 -7.87 -3.81 -9.05
N ARG A 162 -8.14 -4.54 -7.97
CA ARG A 162 -9.09 -5.66 -8.00
C ARG A 162 -10.50 -5.18 -8.36
N ARG A 163 -11.06 -4.27 -7.56
CA ARG A 163 -12.46 -3.82 -7.69
C ARG A 163 -12.75 -3.08 -8.99
N GLU A 164 -11.80 -2.29 -9.47
CA GLU A 164 -11.97 -1.41 -10.65
C GLU A 164 -11.56 -2.11 -11.95
N LEU A 165 -10.61 -3.05 -11.92
CA LEU A 165 -10.09 -3.72 -13.11
C LEU A 165 -10.31 -5.23 -13.10
N LEU A 166 -9.67 -5.96 -12.18
CA LEU A 166 -9.54 -7.41 -12.29
C LEU A 166 -10.86 -8.15 -12.05
N ASP A 167 -11.71 -7.66 -11.17
CA ASP A 167 -13.02 -8.26 -10.87
C ASP A 167 -14.03 -8.00 -12.00
N ARG A 168 -13.70 -7.10 -12.93
CA ARG A 168 -14.56 -6.69 -14.07
C ARG A 168 -14.03 -7.15 -15.42
N THR A 169 -12.88 -7.82 -15.45
CA THR A 169 -12.19 -8.19 -16.69
C THR A 169 -11.82 -9.66 -16.68
N LEU A 170 -12.27 -10.40 -17.69
CA LEU A 170 -11.85 -11.78 -17.89
C LEU A 170 -10.44 -11.83 -18.48
N ILE A 171 -9.46 -12.19 -17.64
CA ILE A 171 -8.05 -12.22 -18.02
C ILE A 171 -7.75 -13.49 -18.84
N TRP A 172 -7.45 -13.35 -20.13
CA TRP A 172 -7.20 -14.49 -21.03
C TRP A 172 -5.87 -15.20 -20.75
N ASN A 173 -4.79 -14.44 -20.65
CA ASN A 173 -3.43 -14.93 -20.46
C ASN A 173 -2.54 -13.83 -19.89
N GLN A 174 -1.26 -14.14 -19.64
CA GLN A 174 -0.29 -13.19 -19.08
C GLN A 174 -0.12 -11.93 -19.93
N ARG A 175 -0.14 -12.05 -21.26
CA ARG A 175 -0.01 -10.88 -22.16
C ARG A 175 -1.22 -9.96 -22.03
N HIS A 176 -2.42 -10.52 -21.97
CA HIS A 176 -3.64 -9.75 -21.75
C HIS A 176 -3.60 -9.07 -20.37
N LEU A 177 -3.18 -9.78 -19.31
CA LEU A 177 -3.00 -9.21 -17.97
C LEU A 177 -2.04 -8.03 -17.96
N LEU A 178 -0.87 -8.16 -18.58
CA LEU A 178 0.11 -7.08 -18.65
C LEU A 178 -0.44 -5.87 -19.42
N HIS A 179 -1.21 -6.10 -20.48
CA HIS A 179 -1.85 -5.01 -21.22
C HIS A 179 -2.88 -4.26 -20.35
N THR A 180 -3.79 -4.98 -19.70
CA THR A 180 -4.83 -4.36 -18.85
C THR A 180 -4.22 -3.61 -17.66
N LEU A 181 -3.18 -4.17 -17.04
CA LEU A 181 -2.46 -3.52 -15.96
C LEU A 181 -1.72 -2.26 -16.41
N ARG A 182 -1.11 -2.24 -17.61
CA ARG A 182 -0.49 -1.04 -18.17
C ARG A 182 -1.51 0.07 -18.45
N GLU A 183 -2.66 -0.30 -19.01
CA GLU A 183 -3.76 0.65 -19.24
C GLU A 183 -4.26 1.24 -17.90
N PHE A 184 -4.41 0.38 -16.89
CA PHE A 184 -4.82 0.80 -15.55
C PHE A 184 -3.76 1.66 -14.84
N GLU A 185 -2.47 1.32 -14.97
CA GLU A 185 -1.37 2.14 -14.44
C GLU A 185 -1.39 3.55 -15.03
N GLN A 186 -1.51 3.67 -16.35
CA GLN A 186 -1.59 4.96 -17.01
C GLN A 186 -2.81 5.75 -16.55
N PHE A 187 -3.97 5.09 -16.43
CA PHE A 187 -5.19 5.69 -15.92
C PHE A 187 -5.02 6.18 -14.47
N TYR A 188 -4.48 5.33 -13.59
CA TYR A 188 -4.28 5.63 -12.18
C TYR A 188 -3.33 6.81 -11.98
N ASN A 189 -2.21 6.83 -12.72
CA ASN A 189 -1.16 7.82 -12.58
C ASN A 189 -1.49 9.16 -13.26
N ARG A 190 -2.26 9.16 -14.36
CA ARG A 190 -2.49 10.37 -15.17
C ARG A 190 -3.89 10.94 -15.05
N HIS A 191 -4.87 10.16 -14.61
CA HIS A 191 -6.26 10.56 -14.69
C HIS A 191 -7.02 10.44 -13.36
N ARG A 192 -6.85 9.33 -12.64
CA ARG A 192 -7.57 9.10 -11.38
C ARG A 192 -7.16 10.14 -10.33
N PRO A 193 -8.09 10.90 -9.73
CA PRO A 193 -7.78 11.78 -8.61
C PRO A 193 -7.61 10.97 -7.32
N HIS A 194 -6.73 11.40 -6.42
CA HIS A 194 -6.48 10.70 -5.16
C HIS A 194 -6.59 11.63 -3.96
N GLN A 195 -7.51 11.31 -3.04
CA GLN A 195 -7.71 12.07 -1.79
C GLN A 195 -6.44 12.18 -0.94
N GLY A 196 -5.57 11.16 -1.01
CA GLY A 196 -4.30 11.13 -0.28
C GLY A 196 -3.24 12.14 -0.75
N ILE A 197 -3.50 12.86 -1.86
CA ILE A 197 -2.68 13.95 -2.41
C ILE A 197 -3.57 15.12 -2.86
N ALA A 198 -4.52 15.53 -2.02
CA ALA A 198 -5.41 16.67 -2.26
C ALA A 198 -6.21 16.59 -3.58
N ASN A 199 -6.64 15.39 -3.96
CA ASN A 199 -7.34 15.10 -5.22
C ASN A 199 -6.53 15.40 -6.49
N ALA A 200 -5.22 15.63 -6.37
CA ALA A 200 -4.32 15.66 -7.52
C ALA A 200 -4.16 14.26 -8.12
N ARG A 201 -3.47 14.22 -9.27
CA ARG A 201 -3.13 13.01 -9.99
C ARG A 201 -1.62 12.79 -9.85
N PRO A 202 -1.10 11.56 -9.75
CA PRO A 202 0.31 11.33 -9.42
C PRO A 202 1.29 12.00 -10.38
N LEU A 203 0.93 12.10 -11.67
CA LEU A 203 1.74 12.75 -12.70
C LEU A 203 1.23 14.12 -13.13
N HIS A 204 0.14 14.63 -12.54
CA HIS A 204 -0.40 15.94 -12.88
C HIS A 204 -0.90 16.68 -11.64
N PRO A 205 -0.39 17.89 -11.36
CA PRO A 205 -0.88 18.70 -10.26
C PRO A 205 -2.37 19.02 -10.45
N LEU A 206 -3.01 19.40 -9.35
CA LEU A 206 -4.38 19.90 -9.39
C LEU A 206 -4.37 21.20 -10.23
N PRO A 207 -5.23 21.31 -11.26
CA PRO A 207 -5.36 22.55 -12.00
C PRO A 207 -5.90 23.66 -11.09
N PRO A 208 -5.62 24.94 -11.39
CA PRO A 208 -6.18 26.05 -10.64
C PRO A 208 -7.72 26.01 -10.69
N PRO A 209 -8.40 26.48 -9.63
CA PRO A 209 -9.85 26.63 -9.64
C PRO A 209 -10.32 27.49 -10.81
N ILE A 210 -11.48 27.14 -11.36
CA ILE A 210 -12.18 27.99 -12.33
C ILE A 210 -13.19 28.81 -11.53
N ASP A 211 -12.86 30.08 -11.31
CA ASP A 211 -13.70 30.99 -10.50
C ASP A 211 -14.72 31.77 -11.35
N ASP A 212 -14.54 31.79 -12.68
CA ASP A 212 -15.44 32.43 -13.62
C ASP A 212 -16.66 31.53 -13.96
N PRO A 213 -17.89 31.90 -13.56
CA PRO A 213 -19.09 31.11 -13.82
C PRO A 213 -19.37 30.91 -15.32
N ASP A 214 -18.99 31.89 -16.15
CA ASP A 214 -19.19 31.83 -17.59
C ASP A 214 -18.24 30.81 -18.25
N THR A 215 -17.01 30.74 -17.78
CA THR A 215 -16.05 29.70 -18.17
C THR A 215 -16.53 28.32 -17.71
N LEU A 216 -17.07 28.20 -16.49
CA LEU A 216 -17.65 26.95 -15.99
C LEU A 216 -18.84 26.49 -16.85
N ALA A 217 -19.74 27.40 -17.22
CA ALA A 217 -20.90 27.10 -18.07
C ALA A 217 -20.52 26.64 -19.49
N ARG A 218 -19.35 27.07 -19.99
CA ARG A 218 -18.82 26.67 -21.30
C ARG A 218 -17.93 25.42 -21.26
N LEU A 219 -17.73 24.79 -20.10
CA LEU A 219 -16.92 23.58 -20.00
C LEU A 219 -17.56 22.40 -20.74
N ALA A 220 -17.07 22.11 -21.93
CA ALA A 220 -17.39 20.88 -22.62
C ALA A 220 -16.52 19.74 -22.06
N ILE A 221 -17.15 18.73 -21.44
CA ILE A 221 -16.45 17.54 -20.93
C ILE A 221 -16.62 16.39 -21.94
N ARG A 222 -15.51 15.81 -22.39
CA ARG A 222 -15.48 14.60 -23.21
C ARG A 222 -15.07 13.41 -22.37
N ARG A 223 -15.88 12.35 -22.43
CA ARG A 223 -15.56 11.03 -21.89
C ARG A 223 -14.80 10.21 -22.95
N ARG A 224 -13.74 9.53 -22.54
CA ARG A 224 -13.02 8.52 -23.31
C ARG A 224 -13.04 7.21 -22.53
N ASP A 225 -13.52 6.17 -23.19
CA ASP A 225 -13.51 4.84 -22.62
C ASP A 225 -12.19 4.12 -22.90
N ARG A 226 -11.68 3.41 -21.90
CA ARG A 226 -10.54 2.50 -22.03
C ARG A 226 -10.97 1.10 -21.60
N LEU A 227 -10.29 0.09 -22.15
CA LEU A 227 -10.57 -1.33 -21.89
C LEU A 227 -12.06 -1.67 -22.08
N GLY A 228 -12.65 -1.24 -23.20
CA GLY A 228 -14.06 -1.52 -23.50
C GLY A 228 -15.07 -0.85 -22.56
N GLY A 229 -14.68 0.23 -21.89
CA GLY A 229 -15.54 0.95 -20.94
C GLY A 229 -15.41 0.47 -19.50
N VAL A 230 -14.41 -0.34 -19.16
CA VAL A 230 -14.09 -0.66 -17.76
C VAL A 230 -13.55 0.57 -17.03
N LEU A 231 -12.77 1.41 -17.75
CA LEU A 231 -12.21 2.65 -17.22
C LEU A 231 -12.74 3.83 -18.03
N HIS A 232 -13.06 4.93 -17.33
CA HIS A 232 -13.60 6.15 -17.93
C HIS A 232 -12.68 7.33 -17.64
N GLU A 233 -12.16 7.95 -18.69
CA GLU A 233 -11.34 9.15 -18.64
C GLU A 233 -12.19 10.37 -19.03
N TYR A 234 -12.15 11.44 -18.25
CA TYR A 234 -12.85 12.69 -18.53
C TYR A 234 -11.86 13.82 -18.81
N ARG A 235 -12.06 14.57 -19.90
CA ARG A 235 -11.20 15.71 -20.25
C ARG A 235 -12.02 16.89 -20.76
N HIS A 236 -11.50 18.09 -20.58
CA HIS A 236 -12.05 19.26 -21.24
C HIS A 236 -11.88 19.12 -22.76
N ALA A 237 -12.93 19.39 -23.51
CA ALA A 237 -12.83 19.59 -24.95
C ALA A 237 -12.19 20.96 -25.19
N ALA A 238 -11.11 20.98 -25.98
CA ALA A 238 -10.52 22.20 -26.49
C ALA A 238 -11.49 22.92 -27.44
#